data_AF-A0A8H3DZ99-F1
#
_entry.id   AF-A0A8H3DZ99-F1
#
_cell.length_a   1.000
_cell.length_b   1.000
_cell.length_c   1.000
_cell.angle_alpha   90.00
_cell.angle_beta   90.00
_cell.angle_gamma   90.00
#
_symmetry.space_group_name_H-M   'P 1'
#
loop_
_entity.id
_entity.type
_entity.pdbx_description
1 polymer ?
#
loop_
_entity_poly.entity_id
_entity_poly.type
_entity_poly.pdbx_seq_one_letter_code
_entity_poly.pdbx_strand_id
1 'polypeptide(L)'
;MSAATHPQWGRLIDAYIGDCGTSPNDQYHNSLPLDYEIEALQAVQSITKVVGSQGDKAWGIVDTRTLESAHNLALDTETIRHLANPQLITSCIQLMKSIKPLGTISPFSYENGYLSFRILVNAINVCLLQRWDRLDIALGVGKCLDSNFKAADFVSDMVDATVEEKLESLAIGSDCDLALGWKPAQDRNHFSPLLLQSEASALLEVLWGDRKHFLRLMRDASLPGLSGLIFVAFQLVSQMGHTNSEVIEETPQGKLYELILRYLLVVPRTQRSTLKLFLKQNIIAAPIWKSQPAFVDPLDARMILESFARYYSKPTEWHSVEGPMVLFALVRASIDPQSQDLLPEVIRSAIDYAWTMILGDHAKNVILTFIQRKIDILYLLIKPNYYSGIWEPSTRSQILDVIRKQEFLDLVARFITLLKPAATTNASEVGS
;
A
#
# COMPACT_ATOMS: atom_id res chain seq x y z
N MET A 1 14.60 29.30 -7.36
CA MET A 1 13.33 29.95 -7.73
C MET A 1 12.25 29.32 -6.85
N SER A 2 11.55 30.10 -6.03
CA SER A 2 10.48 29.58 -5.16
C SER A 2 9.40 28.90 -6.02
N ALA A 3 9.09 27.64 -5.75
CA ALA A 3 7.96 26.98 -6.40
C ALA A 3 6.66 27.76 -6.11
N ALA A 4 5.75 27.80 -7.08
CA ALA A 4 4.47 28.48 -6.91
C ALA A 4 3.61 27.72 -5.87
N THR A 5 3.20 28.40 -4.80
CA THR A 5 2.30 27.88 -3.78
C THR A 5 0.86 28.19 -4.15
N HIS A 6 -0.01 27.18 -4.17
CA HIS A 6 -1.45 27.40 -4.36
C HIS A 6 -2.06 27.96 -3.08
N PRO A 7 -2.87 29.04 -3.14
CA PRO A 7 -3.37 29.73 -1.94
C PRO A 7 -4.23 28.83 -1.03
N GLN A 8 -4.87 27.80 -1.58
CA GLN A 8 -5.73 26.89 -0.82
C GLN A 8 -5.10 25.52 -0.57
N TRP A 9 -4.22 25.06 -1.45
CA TRP A 9 -3.75 23.66 -1.45
C TRP A 9 -2.30 23.52 -1.01
N GLY A 10 -1.61 24.64 -0.80
CA GLY A 10 -0.19 24.64 -0.43
C GLY A 10 0.71 24.44 -1.65
N ARG A 11 1.92 23.97 -1.40
CA ARG A 11 2.92 23.73 -2.46
C ARG A 11 2.53 22.53 -3.31
N LEU A 12 3.06 22.49 -4.54
CA LEU A 12 3.10 21.26 -5.31
C LEU A 12 3.90 20.21 -4.54
N ILE A 13 3.45 18.96 -4.58
CA ILE A 13 4.01 17.88 -3.75
C ILE A 13 5.52 17.67 -4.00
N ASP A 14 5.98 17.88 -5.23
CA ASP A 14 7.38 17.72 -5.62
C ASP A 14 8.30 18.72 -4.93
N ALA A 15 7.83 19.95 -4.77
CA ALA A 15 8.56 20.98 -4.02
C ALA A 15 8.54 20.66 -2.52
N TYR A 16 7.39 20.21 -2.01
CA TYR A 16 7.22 19.88 -0.60
C TYR A 16 8.14 18.72 -0.14
N ILE A 17 8.14 17.60 -0.86
CA ILE A 17 8.94 16.41 -0.49
C ILE A 17 10.44 16.73 -0.55
N GLY A 18 10.86 17.49 -1.57
CA GLY A 18 12.26 17.94 -1.70
C GLY A 18 12.74 18.75 -0.49
N ASP A 19 11.87 19.58 0.07
CA ASP A 19 12.16 20.39 1.25
C ASP A 19 12.07 19.58 2.56
N CYS A 20 11.11 18.64 2.69
CA CYS A 20 10.95 17.80 3.88
C CYS A 20 12.17 16.94 4.18
N GLY A 21 12.89 16.46 3.17
CA GLY A 21 14.14 15.72 3.36
C GLY A 21 15.30 16.56 3.91
N THR A 22 15.17 17.90 3.93
CA THR A 22 16.20 18.85 4.37
C THR A 22 15.76 19.76 5.52
N SER A 23 14.50 19.66 5.96
CA SER A 23 13.94 20.55 6.98
C SER A 23 14.42 20.16 8.38
N PRO A 24 15.08 21.07 9.12
CA PRO A 24 15.48 20.84 10.50
C PRO A 24 14.28 20.77 11.49
N ASN A 25 13.05 21.02 11.06
CA ASN A 25 11.84 20.92 11.89
C ASN A 25 11.33 19.47 12.08
N ASP A 26 11.90 18.50 11.37
CA ASP A 26 11.73 17.08 11.70
C ASP A 26 12.62 16.66 12.89
N GLN A 27 13.25 17.62 13.59
CA GLN A 27 13.98 17.39 14.82
C GLN A 27 13.07 16.85 15.91
N TYR A 28 13.48 15.69 16.40
CA TYR A 28 12.87 14.93 17.47
C TYR A 28 12.69 15.77 18.73
N HIS A 29 11.44 15.96 19.15
CA HIS A 29 11.13 16.49 20.46
C HIS A 29 10.49 15.38 21.29
N ASN A 30 11.14 15.01 22.39
CA ASN A 30 10.70 13.98 23.34
C ASN A 30 9.35 14.29 24.01
N SER A 31 8.89 15.53 23.87
CA SER A 31 7.61 16.03 24.34
C SER A 31 7.29 17.29 23.54
N LEU A 32 6.11 17.36 22.94
CA LEU A 32 5.64 18.61 22.36
C LEU A 32 5.46 19.63 23.51
N PRO A 33 6.02 20.84 23.45
CA PRO A 33 5.78 21.82 24.51
C PRO A 33 4.28 22.12 24.61
N LEU A 34 3.78 22.37 25.83
CA LEU A 34 2.35 22.52 26.11
C LEU A 34 1.66 23.55 25.20
N ASP A 35 2.33 24.64 24.86
CA ASP A 35 1.80 25.68 23.97
C ASP A 35 1.55 25.15 22.55
N TYR A 36 2.46 24.29 22.03
CA TYR A 36 2.30 23.63 20.75
C TYR A 36 1.21 22.56 20.80
N GLU A 37 1.05 21.86 21.93
CA GLU A 37 -0.04 20.87 22.09
C GLU A 37 -1.39 21.58 22.05
N ILE A 38 -1.55 22.72 22.73
CA ILE A 38 -2.78 23.51 22.70
C ILE A 38 -3.07 24.01 21.28
N GLU A 39 -2.07 24.55 20.56
CA GLU A 39 -2.22 24.97 19.16
C GLU A 39 -2.66 23.80 18.27
N ALA A 40 -2.06 22.64 18.45
CA ALA A 40 -2.36 21.44 17.67
C ALA A 40 -3.75 20.86 17.98
N LEU A 41 -4.19 20.90 19.24
CA LEU A 41 -5.55 20.53 19.62
C LEU A 41 -6.59 21.48 19.03
N GLN A 42 -6.32 22.79 19.04
CA GLN A 42 -7.17 23.78 18.35
C GLN A 42 -7.20 23.52 16.85
N ALA A 43 -6.07 23.13 16.26
CA ALA A 43 -6.00 22.77 14.85
C ALA A 43 -6.86 21.55 14.51
N VAL A 44 -6.80 20.48 15.33
CA VAL A 44 -7.69 19.31 15.19
C VAL A 44 -9.16 19.73 15.26
N GLN A 45 -9.53 20.60 16.20
CA GLN A 45 -10.89 21.12 16.31
C GLN A 45 -11.32 21.96 15.10
N SER A 46 -10.40 22.71 14.49
CA SER A 46 -10.69 23.47 13.27
C SER A 46 -10.90 22.53 12.08
N ILE A 47 -10.11 21.46 11.97
CA ILE A 47 -10.29 20.44 10.94
C ILE A 47 -11.63 19.72 11.12
N THR A 48 -12.01 19.34 12.34
CA THR A 48 -13.30 18.63 12.57
C THR A 48 -14.53 19.49 12.28
N LYS A 49 -14.42 20.82 12.31
CA LYS A 49 -15.50 21.74 11.88
C LYS A 49 -15.77 21.74 10.37
N VAL A 50 -14.88 21.13 9.57
CA VAL A 50 -15.08 21.00 8.12
C VAL A 50 -16.31 20.13 7.80
N VAL A 51 -16.69 19.19 8.69
CA VAL A 51 -17.82 18.29 8.47
C VAL A 51 -19.11 19.08 8.15
N GLY A 52 -19.58 18.95 6.91
CA GLY A 52 -20.78 19.63 6.40
C GLY A 52 -20.52 20.87 5.55
N SER A 53 -19.27 21.32 5.46
CA SER A 53 -18.85 22.41 4.57
C SER A 53 -18.53 21.85 3.17
N GLN A 54 -19.14 22.43 2.12
CA GLN A 54 -18.86 22.03 0.74
C GLN A 54 -17.69 22.82 0.12
N GLY A 55 -16.74 22.10 -0.49
CA GLY A 55 -15.74 22.64 -1.42
C GLY A 55 -14.88 23.76 -0.82
N ASP A 56 -14.83 24.91 -1.52
CA ASP A 56 -14.00 26.08 -1.19
C ASP A 56 -14.21 26.61 0.24
N LYS A 57 -15.37 26.35 0.85
CA LYS A 57 -15.64 26.75 2.24
C LYS A 57 -14.80 25.97 3.26
N ALA A 58 -14.39 24.74 2.93
CA ALA A 58 -13.53 23.94 3.81
C ALA A 58 -12.14 24.56 3.97
N TRP A 59 -11.54 25.04 2.87
CA TRP A 59 -10.23 25.72 2.88
C TRP A 59 -10.28 27.16 3.38
N GLY A 60 -11.47 27.74 3.54
CA GLY A 60 -11.64 29.01 4.26
C GLY A 60 -11.45 28.87 5.78
N ILE A 61 -11.48 27.64 6.31
CA ILE A 61 -11.38 27.31 7.74
C ILE A 61 -10.01 26.72 8.08
N VAL A 62 -9.43 25.94 7.17
CA VAL A 62 -8.20 25.18 7.38
C VAL A 62 -7.13 25.65 6.41
N ASP A 63 -5.98 26.08 6.94
CA ASP A 63 -4.78 26.41 6.17
C ASP A 63 -3.67 25.34 6.37
N THR A 64 -2.54 25.52 5.67
CA THR A 64 -1.40 24.60 5.76
C THR A 64 -0.86 24.50 7.19
N ARG A 65 -0.74 25.63 7.90
CA ARG A 65 -0.25 25.65 9.29
C ARG A 65 -1.15 24.86 10.23
N THR A 66 -2.46 24.92 10.03
CA THR A 66 -3.44 24.13 10.78
C THR A 66 -3.17 22.64 10.59
N LEU A 67 -2.97 22.20 9.35
CA LEU A 67 -2.65 20.79 9.07
C LEU A 67 -1.30 20.36 9.64
N GLU A 68 -0.26 21.18 9.52
CA GLU A 68 1.06 20.90 10.11
C GLU A 68 0.98 20.79 11.63
N SER A 69 0.30 21.73 12.29
CA SER A 69 0.11 21.74 13.73
C SER A 69 -0.63 20.48 14.21
N ALA A 70 -1.73 20.10 13.56
CA ALA A 70 -2.44 18.86 13.88
C ALA A 70 -1.59 17.61 13.62
N HIS A 71 -0.78 17.61 12.55
CA HIS A 71 0.11 16.51 12.23
C HIS A 71 1.19 16.28 13.29
N ASN A 72 1.68 17.35 13.94
CA ASN A 72 2.70 17.28 14.98
C ASN A 72 2.29 16.45 16.20
N LEU A 73 0.98 16.33 16.47
CA LEU A 73 0.48 15.43 17.54
C LEU A 73 0.90 13.97 17.30
N ALA A 74 1.09 13.56 16.05
CA ALA A 74 1.48 12.21 15.69
C ALA A 74 2.97 11.92 15.91
N LEU A 75 3.78 12.95 16.19
CA LEU A 75 5.22 12.79 16.40
C LEU A 75 5.52 12.33 17.83
N ASP A 76 4.68 12.70 18.80
CA ASP A 76 4.90 12.45 20.22
C ASP A 76 3.93 11.40 20.81
N THR A 77 4.46 10.56 21.71
CA THR A 77 3.73 9.43 22.30
C THR A 77 2.68 9.87 23.32
N GLU A 78 2.80 11.06 23.90
CA GLU A 78 1.84 11.59 24.86
C GLU A 78 0.65 12.24 24.16
N THR A 79 0.92 12.89 23.01
CA THR A 79 -0.09 13.65 22.26
C THR A 79 -0.80 12.87 21.17
N ILE A 80 -0.23 11.80 20.62
CA ILE A 80 -0.80 11.08 19.48
C ILE A 80 -2.20 10.51 19.74
N ARG A 81 -2.52 10.21 21.01
CA ARG A 81 -3.87 9.79 21.44
C ARG A 81 -4.95 10.80 21.13
N HIS A 82 -4.60 12.09 21.01
CA HIS A 82 -5.56 13.15 20.68
C HIS A 82 -6.08 13.04 19.24
N LEU A 83 -5.40 12.27 18.38
CA LEU A 83 -5.86 11.95 17.03
C LEU A 83 -6.94 10.85 17.02
N ALA A 84 -7.28 10.25 18.17
CA ALA A 84 -8.29 9.21 18.28
C ALA A 84 -9.74 9.76 18.13
N ASN A 85 -10.02 10.45 17.04
CA ASN A 85 -11.28 11.10 16.77
C ASN A 85 -11.86 10.67 15.41
N PRO A 86 -12.94 9.87 15.38
CA PRO A 86 -13.62 9.49 14.14
C PRO A 86 -14.02 10.66 13.23
N GLN A 87 -14.42 11.80 13.79
CA GLN A 87 -14.79 12.99 13.00
C GLN A 87 -13.59 13.59 12.25
N LEU A 88 -12.38 13.45 12.80
CA LEU A 88 -11.16 13.90 12.14
C LEU A 88 -10.92 13.11 10.84
N ILE A 89 -11.18 11.80 10.86
CA ILE A 89 -11.10 10.94 9.67
C ILE A 89 -12.04 11.46 8.58
N THR A 90 -13.32 11.68 8.91
CA THR A 90 -14.31 12.22 7.98
C THR A 90 -13.88 13.57 7.39
N SER A 91 -13.42 14.50 8.23
CA SER A 91 -12.94 15.82 7.78
C SER A 91 -11.75 15.72 6.83
N CYS A 92 -10.77 14.86 7.13
CA CYS A 92 -9.63 14.66 6.25
C CYS A 92 -10.04 14.09 4.89
N ILE A 93 -11.01 13.16 4.84
CA ILE A 93 -11.59 12.67 3.57
C ILE A 93 -12.21 13.84 2.78
N GLN A 94 -12.96 14.72 3.44
CA GLN A 94 -13.59 15.87 2.79
C GLN A 94 -12.57 16.86 2.23
N LEU A 95 -11.53 17.17 3.00
CA LEU A 95 -10.41 18.02 2.57
C LEU A 95 -9.71 17.41 1.34
N MET A 96 -9.37 16.12 1.38
CA MET A 96 -8.77 15.42 0.24
C MET A 96 -9.66 15.49 -1.01
N LYS A 97 -10.98 15.27 -0.87
CA LYS A 97 -11.94 15.33 -1.99
C LYS A 97 -12.09 16.71 -2.61
N SER A 98 -11.76 17.77 -1.88
CA SER A 98 -11.89 19.14 -2.34
C SER A 98 -10.69 19.64 -3.17
N ILE A 99 -9.56 18.93 -3.14
CA ILE A 99 -8.39 19.27 -3.94
C ILE A 99 -8.61 18.73 -5.35
N LYS A 100 -8.95 19.64 -6.27
CA LYS A 100 -9.36 19.30 -7.64
C LYS A 100 -8.62 20.13 -8.69
N PRO A 101 -7.30 19.91 -8.88
CA PRO A 101 -6.60 20.54 -9.99
C PRO A 101 -7.30 20.19 -11.31
N LEU A 102 -7.64 21.22 -12.10
CA LEU A 102 -8.34 21.07 -13.38
C LEU A 102 -9.67 20.29 -13.29
N GLY A 103 -10.32 20.28 -12.12
CA GLY A 103 -11.61 19.62 -11.92
C GLY A 103 -11.54 18.13 -11.51
N THR A 104 -10.35 17.53 -11.52
CA THR A 104 -10.15 16.11 -11.14
C THR A 104 -9.62 16.02 -9.72
N ILE A 105 -10.21 15.15 -8.89
CA ILE A 105 -9.73 14.93 -7.52
C ILE A 105 -8.30 14.41 -7.56
N SER A 106 -7.37 15.15 -6.95
CA SER A 106 -5.96 14.75 -6.86
C SER A 106 -5.32 15.31 -5.58
N PRO A 107 -5.67 14.74 -4.39
CA PRO A 107 -5.12 15.20 -3.12
C PRO A 107 -3.60 15.06 -3.06
N PHE A 108 -3.00 14.09 -3.75
CA PHE A 108 -1.56 13.83 -3.67
C PHE A 108 -0.74 14.71 -4.62
N SER A 109 -1.37 15.57 -5.42
CA SER A 109 -0.66 16.59 -6.20
C SER A 109 -0.15 17.76 -5.34
N TYR A 110 -0.70 17.94 -4.13
CA TYR A 110 -0.42 19.10 -3.28
C TYR A 110 -0.16 18.73 -1.82
N GLU A 111 0.62 19.57 -1.16
CA GLU A 111 1.02 19.47 0.25
C GLU A 111 -0.16 19.30 1.21
N ASN A 112 -1.23 20.09 1.08
CA ASN A 112 -2.34 20.02 2.03
C ASN A 112 -3.12 18.70 1.94
N GLY A 113 -3.21 18.11 0.74
CA GLY A 113 -3.85 16.81 0.56
C GLY A 113 -2.99 15.68 1.11
N TYR A 114 -1.67 15.78 0.95
CA TYR A 114 -0.72 14.89 1.61
C TYR A 114 -0.81 14.95 3.14
N LEU A 115 -0.77 16.14 3.74
CA LEU A 115 -0.89 16.31 5.19
C LEU A 115 -2.23 15.78 5.71
N SER A 116 -3.33 16.07 5.01
CA SER A 116 -4.66 15.54 5.33
C SER A 116 -4.66 14.00 5.34
N PHE A 117 -4.01 13.38 4.36
CA PHE A 117 -3.86 11.93 4.28
C PHE A 117 -3.05 11.36 5.45
N ARG A 118 -1.93 12.01 5.85
CA ARG A 118 -1.13 11.56 7.00
C ARG A 118 -1.91 11.61 8.30
N ILE A 119 -2.62 12.71 8.55
CA ILE A 119 -3.47 12.87 9.73
C ILE A 119 -4.56 11.79 9.74
N LEU A 120 -5.19 11.53 8.60
CA LEU A 120 -6.19 10.48 8.43
C LEU A 120 -5.64 9.10 8.77
N VAL A 121 -4.48 8.72 8.24
CA VAL A 121 -3.87 7.40 8.49
C VAL A 121 -3.55 7.24 9.98
N ASN A 122 -2.97 8.27 10.61
CA ASN A 122 -2.67 8.26 12.04
C ASN A 122 -3.94 8.16 12.88
N ALA A 123 -4.98 8.92 12.56
CA ALA A 123 -6.27 8.88 13.26
C ALA A 123 -6.92 7.48 13.16
N ILE A 124 -6.92 6.87 11.97
CA ILE A 124 -7.39 5.48 11.79
C ILE A 124 -6.59 4.52 12.66
N ASN A 125 -5.26 4.57 12.59
CA ASN A 125 -4.39 3.66 13.32
C ASN A 125 -4.59 3.76 14.84
N VAL A 126 -4.62 4.99 15.39
CA VAL A 126 -4.85 5.23 16.82
C VAL A 126 -6.24 4.75 17.25
N CYS A 127 -7.29 5.07 16.49
CA CYS A 127 -8.63 4.62 16.80
C CYS A 127 -8.76 3.09 16.77
N LEU A 128 -8.12 2.40 15.83
CA LEU A 128 -8.12 0.93 15.77
C LEU A 128 -7.44 0.32 17.00
N LEU A 129 -6.24 0.80 17.37
CA LEU A 129 -5.56 0.33 18.58
C LEU A 129 -6.37 0.61 19.85
N GLN A 130 -7.04 1.76 19.93
CA GLN A 130 -7.90 2.08 21.08
C GLN A 130 -9.07 1.11 21.19
N ARG A 131 -9.72 0.78 20.07
CA ARG A 131 -10.85 -0.17 20.05
C ARG A 131 -10.43 -1.63 20.28
N TRP A 132 -9.18 -1.96 20.00
CA TRP A 132 -8.59 -3.26 20.31
C TRP A 132 -7.93 -3.34 21.69
N ASP A 133 -8.00 -2.29 22.50
CA ASP A 133 -7.35 -2.22 23.81
C ASP A 133 -5.83 -2.49 23.73
N ARG A 134 -5.20 -1.91 22.69
CA ARG A 134 -3.77 -2.03 22.38
C ARG A 134 -3.04 -0.69 22.38
N LEU A 135 -3.77 0.43 22.45
CA LEU A 135 -3.16 1.76 22.37
C LEU A 135 -2.22 2.03 23.54
N ASP A 136 -2.62 1.76 24.78
CA ASP A 136 -1.76 2.02 25.94
C ASP A 136 -0.50 1.13 25.95
N ILE A 137 -0.62 -0.11 25.48
CA ILE A 137 0.54 -1.00 25.25
C ILE A 137 1.48 -0.35 24.23
N ALA A 138 0.91 0.14 23.12
CA ALA A 138 1.71 0.76 22.09
C ALA A 138 2.45 2.01 22.60
N LEU A 139 1.75 2.91 23.27
CA LEU A 139 2.35 4.12 23.82
C LEU A 139 3.35 3.82 24.95
N GLY A 140 3.09 2.80 25.77
CA GLY A 140 4.00 2.37 26.83
C GLY A 140 5.31 1.83 26.29
N VAL A 141 5.28 1.01 25.23
CA VAL A 141 6.50 0.52 24.57
C VAL A 141 7.23 1.66 23.87
N GLY A 142 6.50 2.55 23.19
CA GLY A 142 7.07 3.73 22.53
C GLY A 142 7.90 4.61 23.47
N LYS A 143 7.44 4.80 24.72
CA LYS A 143 8.17 5.56 25.74
C LYS A 143 9.49 4.93 26.20
N CYS A 144 9.66 3.62 26.00
CA CYS A 144 10.86 2.88 26.36
C CYS A 144 11.91 2.84 25.24
N LEU A 145 11.56 3.29 24.03
CA LEU A 145 12.44 3.32 22.88
C LEU A 145 13.18 4.66 22.77
N ASP A 146 14.30 4.67 22.05
CA ASP A 146 15.13 5.86 21.85
C ASP A 146 14.31 7.05 21.32
N SER A 147 14.73 8.26 21.70
CA SER A 147 14.14 9.56 21.31
C SER A 147 14.02 9.81 19.81
N ASN A 148 14.58 8.94 18.97
CA ASN A 148 14.68 9.13 17.52
C ASN A 148 13.52 8.47 16.74
N PHE A 149 12.51 7.93 17.43
CA PHE A 149 11.34 7.30 16.78
C PHE A 149 10.11 8.21 16.86
N LYS A 150 9.44 8.42 15.72
CA LYS A 150 8.16 9.15 15.68
C LYS A 150 7.07 8.23 16.22
N ALA A 151 6.20 8.74 17.10
CA ALA A 151 5.12 7.93 17.68
C ALA A 151 4.22 7.29 16.62
N ALA A 152 3.98 7.98 15.50
CA ALA A 152 3.24 7.47 14.35
C ALA A 152 3.84 6.19 13.74
N ASP A 153 5.18 6.10 13.66
CA ASP A 153 5.86 4.94 13.07
C ASP A 153 5.65 3.71 13.97
N PHE A 154 5.80 3.91 15.28
CA PHE A 154 5.58 2.85 16.26
C PHE A 154 4.11 2.40 16.32
N VAL A 155 3.17 3.36 16.36
CA VAL A 155 1.72 3.08 16.29
C VAL A 155 1.38 2.31 15.01
N SER A 156 1.99 2.68 13.87
CA SER A 156 1.85 1.98 12.61
C SER A 156 2.30 0.52 12.70
N ASP A 157 3.50 0.26 13.23
CA ASP A 157 4.02 -1.11 13.36
C ASP A 157 3.15 -1.96 14.31
N MET A 158 2.63 -1.37 15.38
CA MET A 158 1.69 -2.04 16.29
C MET A 158 0.35 -2.34 15.63
N VAL A 159 -0.19 -1.42 14.82
CA VAL A 159 -1.40 -1.67 14.03
C VAL A 159 -1.16 -2.78 13.04
N ASP A 160 -0.01 -2.78 12.34
CA ASP A 160 0.34 -3.81 11.39
C ASP A 160 0.34 -5.21 12.02
N ALA A 161 1.06 -5.39 13.13
CA ALA A 161 1.10 -6.65 13.87
C ALA A 161 -0.29 -7.06 14.39
N THR A 162 -1.10 -6.09 14.86
CA THR A 162 -2.46 -6.38 15.34
C THR A 162 -3.38 -6.77 14.19
N VAL A 163 -3.28 -6.11 13.03
CA VAL A 163 -4.05 -6.44 11.83
C VAL A 163 -3.66 -7.83 11.34
N GLU A 164 -2.37 -8.18 11.31
CA GLU A 164 -1.90 -9.53 10.99
C GLU A 164 -2.55 -10.58 11.92
N GLU A 165 -2.49 -10.40 13.24
CA GLU A 165 -3.17 -11.26 14.23
C GLU A 165 -4.68 -11.41 13.94
N LYS A 166 -5.35 -10.30 13.62
CA LYS A 166 -6.79 -10.31 13.30
C LYS A 166 -7.10 -11.02 11.98
N LEU A 167 -6.30 -10.81 10.95
CA LEU A 167 -6.47 -11.50 9.66
C LEU A 167 -6.24 -13.00 9.78
N GLU A 168 -5.29 -13.44 10.59
CA GLU A 168 -5.09 -14.87 10.87
C GLU A 168 -6.29 -15.44 11.65
N SER A 169 -6.81 -14.68 12.62
CA SER A 169 -7.98 -15.06 13.41
C SER A 169 -9.29 -15.10 12.59
N LEU A 170 -9.41 -14.29 11.53
CA LEU A 170 -10.55 -14.34 10.59
C LEU A 170 -10.69 -15.71 9.94
N ALA A 171 -9.57 -16.40 9.66
CA ALA A 171 -9.61 -17.75 9.10
C ALA A 171 -10.29 -18.77 10.03
N ILE A 172 -10.42 -18.44 11.32
CA ILE A 172 -11.03 -19.26 12.37
C ILE A 172 -12.43 -18.71 12.75
N GLY A 173 -12.92 -17.66 12.08
CA GLY A 173 -14.28 -17.13 12.25
C GLY A 173 -14.42 -15.98 13.26
N SER A 174 -13.34 -15.24 13.56
CA SER A 174 -13.40 -14.04 14.41
C SER A 174 -14.22 -12.90 13.78
N ASP A 175 -14.92 -12.09 14.58
CA ASP A 175 -15.66 -10.91 14.07
C ASP A 175 -14.82 -9.63 14.18
N CYS A 176 -14.15 -9.28 13.08
CA CYS A 176 -13.34 -8.07 12.97
C CYS A 176 -14.17 -6.78 12.78
N ASP A 177 -15.44 -6.90 12.43
CA ASP A 177 -16.30 -5.75 12.10
C ASP A 177 -16.70 -4.93 13.33
N LEU A 178 -16.59 -5.53 14.52
CA LEU A 178 -16.85 -4.86 15.81
C LEU A 178 -15.96 -3.63 16.00
N ALA A 179 -14.69 -3.72 15.59
CA ALA A 179 -13.76 -2.59 15.70
C ALA A 179 -14.14 -1.43 14.78
N LEU A 180 -14.83 -1.67 13.67
CA LEU A 180 -15.29 -0.62 12.76
C LEU A 180 -16.64 -0.03 13.17
N GLY A 181 -17.41 -0.74 14.01
CA GLY A 181 -18.75 -0.33 14.42
C GLY A 181 -19.79 -0.45 13.30
N TRP A 182 -19.56 -1.32 12.32
CA TRP A 182 -20.47 -1.54 11.17
C TRP A 182 -21.52 -2.61 11.42
N LYS A 183 -21.33 -3.48 12.42
CA LYS A 183 -22.35 -4.44 12.86
C LYS A 183 -23.01 -3.96 14.16
N PRO A 184 -24.34 -4.09 14.28
CA PRO A 184 -25.01 -3.92 15.56
C PRO A 184 -24.55 -5.04 16.51
N ALA A 185 -23.80 -4.68 17.56
CA ALA A 185 -23.44 -5.64 18.61
C ALA A 185 -24.72 -6.19 19.25
N GLN A 186 -24.81 -7.52 19.41
CA GLN A 186 -25.92 -8.14 20.13
C GLN A 186 -25.82 -7.92 21.65
N ASP A 187 -24.65 -7.54 22.16
CA ASP A 187 -24.43 -7.26 23.58
C ASP A 187 -23.50 -6.05 23.83
N ARG A 188 -24.06 -5.08 24.57
CA ARG A 188 -23.52 -4.01 25.43
C ARG A 188 -22.32 -3.13 25.05
N ASN A 189 -21.46 -3.48 24.08
CA ASN A 189 -20.33 -2.63 23.67
C ASN A 189 -20.52 -2.11 22.24
N HIS A 190 -21.45 -1.17 22.08
CA HIS A 190 -21.61 -0.44 20.82
C HIS A 190 -20.49 0.60 20.67
N PHE A 191 -19.49 0.30 19.85
CA PHE A 191 -18.64 1.36 19.33
C PHE A 191 -19.43 2.17 18.30
N SER A 192 -19.35 3.50 18.38
CA SER A 192 -19.77 4.34 17.26
C SER A 192 -19.00 3.93 16.00
N PRO A 193 -19.57 4.08 14.79
CA PRO A 193 -18.83 3.80 13.57
C PRO A 193 -17.50 4.58 13.54
N LEU A 194 -16.40 3.90 13.22
CA LEU A 194 -15.11 4.58 13.03
C LEU A 194 -15.17 5.57 11.87
N LEU A 195 -15.89 5.15 10.83
CA LEU A 195 -16.29 5.90 9.67
C LEU A 195 -17.54 5.22 9.09
N LEU A 196 -18.36 5.94 8.33
CA LEU A 196 -19.47 5.34 7.60
C LEU A 196 -18.93 4.53 6.41
N GLN A 197 -19.65 3.47 6.02
CA GLN A 197 -19.28 2.69 4.82
C GLN A 197 -19.24 3.56 3.55
N SER A 198 -20.11 4.56 3.44
CA SER A 198 -20.11 5.53 2.33
C SER A 198 -18.86 6.41 2.32
N GLU A 199 -18.32 6.74 3.48
CA GLU A 199 -17.06 7.49 3.62
C GLU A 199 -15.85 6.61 3.30
N ALA A 200 -15.86 5.35 3.76
CA ALA A 200 -14.84 4.37 3.42
C ALA A 200 -14.78 4.13 1.90
N SER A 201 -15.94 3.99 1.27
CA SER A 201 -16.07 3.88 -0.19
C SER A 201 -15.56 5.13 -0.89
N ALA A 202 -15.97 6.32 -0.44
CA ALA A 202 -15.48 7.57 -1.00
C ALA A 202 -13.95 7.73 -0.86
N LEU A 203 -13.36 7.28 0.25
CA LEU A 203 -11.92 7.27 0.44
C LEU A 203 -11.23 6.32 -0.54
N LEU A 204 -11.74 5.10 -0.72
CA LEU A 204 -11.21 4.16 -1.71
C LEU A 204 -11.23 4.76 -3.13
N GLU A 205 -12.31 5.44 -3.51
CA GLU A 205 -12.42 6.14 -4.80
C GLU A 205 -11.39 7.27 -4.94
N VAL A 206 -11.14 8.04 -3.88
CA VAL A 206 -10.13 9.10 -3.88
C VAL A 206 -8.73 8.52 -4.07
N LEU A 207 -8.40 7.46 -3.32
CA LEU A 207 -7.08 6.81 -3.38
C LEU A 207 -6.84 6.17 -4.76
N TRP A 208 -7.84 5.47 -5.30
CA TRP A 208 -7.73 4.82 -6.59
C TRP A 208 -7.75 5.82 -7.75
N GLY A 209 -8.56 6.88 -7.65
CA GLY A 209 -8.61 7.96 -8.64
C GLY A 209 -7.28 8.70 -8.78
N ASP A 210 -6.52 8.81 -7.68
CA ASP A 210 -5.20 9.47 -7.65
C ASP A 210 -4.03 8.48 -7.49
N ARG A 211 -4.23 7.21 -7.91
CA ARG A 211 -3.31 6.07 -7.67
C ARG A 211 -1.89 6.24 -8.21
N LYS A 212 -1.70 7.07 -9.25
CA LYS A 212 -0.39 7.44 -9.77
C LYS A 212 0.39 8.29 -8.75
N HIS A 213 -0.21 9.38 -8.30
CA HIS A 213 0.41 10.26 -7.29
C HIS A 213 0.51 9.57 -5.93
N PHE A 214 -0.45 8.69 -5.60
CA PHE A 214 -0.35 7.80 -4.44
C PHE A 214 0.93 6.95 -4.49
N LEU A 215 1.17 6.19 -5.58
CA LEU A 215 2.39 5.37 -5.73
C LEU A 215 3.66 6.24 -5.62
N ARG A 216 3.67 7.39 -6.31
CA ARG A 216 4.79 8.33 -6.26
C ARG A 216 5.10 8.76 -4.83
N LEU A 217 4.06 9.17 -4.11
CA LEU A 217 4.16 9.63 -2.75
C LEU A 217 4.67 8.53 -1.81
N MET A 218 4.13 7.31 -1.91
CA MET A 218 4.59 6.17 -1.11
C MET A 218 6.05 5.80 -1.40
N ARG A 219 6.54 6.06 -2.62
CA ARG A 219 7.93 5.81 -3.02
C ARG A 219 8.89 6.87 -2.49
N ASP A 220 8.48 8.13 -2.51
CA ASP A 220 9.36 9.28 -2.35
C ASP A 220 9.25 9.94 -0.96
N ALA A 221 8.18 9.69 -0.21
CA ALA A 221 7.95 10.25 1.12
C ALA A 221 7.96 9.18 2.22
N SER A 222 8.43 9.55 3.41
CA SER A 222 8.30 8.72 4.61
C SER A 222 6.87 8.78 5.11
N LEU A 223 6.15 7.67 5.03
CA LEU A 223 4.78 7.56 5.49
C LEU A 223 4.65 6.49 6.58
N PRO A 224 3.79 6.73 7.59
CA PRO A 224 3.37 5.65 8.47
C PRO A 224 2.68 4.57 7.65
N GLY A 225 2.68 3.36 8.19
CA GLY A 225 2.08 2.21 7.57
C GLY A 225 0.60 2.32 7.32
N LEU A 226 0.19 1.70 6.22
CA LEU A 226 -1.18 1.75 5.72
C LEU A 226 -2.01 0.54 6.15
N SER A 227 -1.49 -0.37 6.96
CA SER A 227 -2.19 -1.61 7.34
C SER A 227 -3.57 -1.37 7.97
N GLY A 228 -3.73 -0.34 8.81
CA GLY A 228 -5.03 0.05 9.36
C GLY A 228 -6.01 0.59 8.30
N LEU A 229 -5.53 1.43 7.39
CA LEU A 229 -6.34 1.95 6.27
C LEU A 229 -6.76 0.83 5.30
N ILE A 230 -5.82 -0.06 4.96
CA ILE A 230 -6.06 -1.20 4.08
C ILE A 230 -7.02 -2.19 4.77
N PHE A 231 -6.91 -2.38 6.08
CA PHE A 231 -7.87 -3.16 6.86
C PHE A 231 -9.30 -2.60 6.75
N VAL A 232 -9.48 -1.29 6.92
CA VAL A 232 -10.79 -0.63 6.75
C VAL A 232 -11.36 -0.88 5.35
N ALA A 233 -10.55 -0.67 4.31
CA ALA A 233 -10.98 -0.88 2.93
C ALA A 233 -11.27 -2.37 2.63
N PHE A 234 -10.49 -3.28 3.22
CA PHE A 234 -10.70 -4.72 3.09
C PHE A 234 -12.02 -5.18 3.71
N GLN A 235 -12.35 -4.68 4.91
CA GLN A 235 -13.64 -4.99 5.53
C GLN A 235 -14.80 -4.43 4.71
N LEU A 236 -14.65 -3.23 4.12
CA LEU A 236 -15.67 -2.63 3.26
C LEU A 236 -16.00 -3.55 2.08
N VAL A 237 -14.96 -4.00 1.38
CA VAL A 237 -15.07 -4.90 0.24
C VAL A 237 -15.68 -6.25 0.67
N SER A 238 -15.28 -6.77 1.83
CA SER A 238 -15.80 -8.04 2.36
C SER A 238 -17.30 -7.97 2.65
N GLN A 239 -17.80 -6.83 3.15
CA GLN A 239 -19.22 -6.62 3.44
C GLN A 239 -20.08 -6.37 2.19
N MET A 240 -19.52 -5.75 1.14
CA MET A 240 -20.23 -5.57 -0.12
C MET A 240 -20.47 -6.90 -0.86
N GLY A 241 -19.74 -7.96 -0.48
CA GLY A 241 -19.82 -9.27 -1.11
C GLY A 241 -19.24 -9.27 -2.54
N HIS A 242 -19.20 -10.45 -3.15
CA HIS A 242 -18.76 -10.58 -4.53
C HIS A 242 -19.87 -10.09 -5.47
N THR A 243 -19.69 -8.91 -6.05
CA THR A 243 -20.51 -8.48 -7.18
C THR A 243 -20.16 -9.31 -8.40
N ASN A 244 -21.15 -9.94 -9.04
CA ASN A 244 -21.00 -10.66 -10.32
C ASN A 244 -20.74 -9.70 -11.51
N SER A 245 -19.95 -8.64 -11.30
CA SER A 245 -19.57 -7.70 -12.36
C SER A 245 -18.64 -8.38 -13.35
N GLU A 246 -18.92 -8.22 -14.64
CA GLU A 246 -18.03 -8.68 -15.71
C GLU A 246 -16.71 -7.89 -15.74
N VAL A 247 -16.72 -6.64 -15.25
CA VAL A 247 -15.55 -5.76 -15.16
C VAL A 247 -15.09 -5.68 -13.72
N ILE A 248 -14.15 -6.54 -13.33
CA ILE A 248 -13.63 -6.61 -11.96
C ILE A 248 -12.78 -5.38 -11.63
N GLU A 249 -12.15 -4.75 -12.64
CA GLU A 249 -11.22 -3.62 -12.51
C GLU A 249 -11.85 -2.42 -11.78
N GLU A 250 -13.12 -2.13 -12.06
CA GLU A 250 -13.83 -0.96 -11.50
C GLU A 250 -14.61 -1.29 -10.22
N THR A 251 -14.63 -2.54 -9.80
CA THR A 251 -15.24 -2.92 -8.51
C THR A 251 -14.40 -2.42 -7.35
N PRO A 252 -14.99 -2.15 -6.18
CA PRO A 252 -14.24 -1.84 -4.96
C PRO A 252 -13.13 -2.85 -4.66
N GLN A 253 -13.37 -4.13 -4.93
CA GLN A 253 -12.39 -5.20 -4.76
C GLN A 253 -11.20 -5.05 -5.72
N GLY A 254 -11.45 -4.79 -7.01
CA GLY A 254 -10.40 -4.55 -8.00
C GLY A 254 -9.56 -3.31 -7.69
N LYS A 255 -10.21 -2.22 -7.29
CA LYS A 255 -9.55 -0.97 -6.87
C LYS A 255 -8.65 -1.17 -5.67
N LEU A 256 -9.14 -1.84 -4.63
CA LEU A 256 -8.36 -2.17 -3.44
C LEU A 256 -7.17 -3.06 -3.79
N TYR A 257 -7.40 -4.10 -4.60
CA TYR A 257 -6.36 -5.03 -5.00
C TYR A 257 -5.22 -4.33 -5.75
N GLU A 258 -5.53 -3.45 -6.71
CA GLU A 258 -4.51 -2.65 -7.40
C GLU A 258 -3.75 -1.72 -6.44
N LEU A 259 -4.44 -1.04 -5.53
CA LEU A 259 -3.80 -0.16 -4.53
C LEU A 259 -2.84 -0.94 -3.62
N ILE A 260 -3.21 -2.13 -3.16
CA ILE A 260 -2.35 -2.99 -2.34
C ILE A 260 -1.10 -3.40 -3.14
N LEU A 261 -1.24 -3.76 -4.41
CA LEU A 261 -0.10 -4.14 -5.25
C LEU A 261 0.84 -2.96 -5.51
N ARG A 262 0.29 -1.77 -5.79
CA ARG A 262 1.08 -0.54 -5.92
C ARG A 262 1.82 -0.24 -4.61
N TYR A 263 1.16 -0.35 -3.46
CA TYR A 263 1.81 -0.12 -2.17
C TYR A 263 2.90 -1.16 -1.86
N LEU A 264 2.66 -2.44 -2.19
CA LEU A 264 3.64 -3.52 -1.99
C LEU A 264 4.97 -3.27 -2.71
N LEU A 265 4.98 -2.53 -3.83
CA LEU A 265 6.20 -2.17 -4.56
C LEU A 265 7.14 -1.26 -3.74
N VAL A 266 6.62 -0.52 -2.77
CA VAL A 266 7.31 0.58 -2.09
C VAL A 266 7.23 0.51 -0.57
N VAL A 267 6.42 -0.40 -0.03
CA VAL A 267 6.20 -0.58 1.42
C VAL A 267 7.48 -0.97 2.18
N PRO A 268 7.66 -0.47 3.42
CA PRO A 268 8.67 -0.98 4.34
C PRO A 268 8.56 -2.48 4.59
N ARG A 269 9.67 -3.13 4.97
CA ARG A 269 9.70 -4.58 5.17
C ARG A 269 8.72 -5.08 6.23
N THR A 270 8.54 -4.32 7.30
CA THR A 270 7.71 -4.70 8.46
C THR A 270 6.28 -5.02 8.05
N GLN A 271 5.70 -4.24 7.14
CA GLN A 271 4.29 -4.39 6.72
C GLN A 271 4.07 -5.37 5.57
N ARG A 272 5.12 -5.96 5.00
CA ARG A 272 4.98 -6.85 3.84
C ARG A 272 4.19 -8.12 4.18
N SER A 273 4.27 -8.63 5.40
CA SER A 273 3.57 -9.84 5.83
C SER A 273 2.05 -9.62 5.83
N THR A 274 1.60 -8.54 6.46
CA THR A 274 0.18 -8.15 6.50
C THR A 274 -0.41 -7.92 5.11
N LEU A 275 0.32 -7.22 4.22
CA LEU A 275 -0.15 -7.03 2.84
C LEU A 275 -0.30 -8.35 2.08
N LYS A 276 0.58 -9.33 2.32
CA LYS A 276 0.45 -10.66 1.72
C LYS A 276 -0.78 -11.39 2.23
N LEU A 277 -1.11 -11.26 3.52
CA LEU A 277 -2.35 -11.81 4.07
C LEU A 277 -3.57 -11.19 3.41
N PHE A 278 -3.60 -9.87 3.24
CA PHE A 278 -4.66 -9.21 2.49
C PHE A 278 -4.78 -9.76 1.07
N LEU A 279 -3.67 -9.91 0.34
CA LEU A 279 -3.69 -10.44 -1.03
C LEU A 279 -4.15 -11.89 -1.07
N LYS A 280 -3.79 -12.70 -0.07
CA LYS A 280 -4.20 -14.11 0.06
C LYS A 280 -5.69 -14.25 0.38
N GLN A 281 -6.26 -13.32 1.12
CA GLN A 281 -7.69 -13.31 1.45
C GLN A 281 -8.53 -12.63 0.36
N ASN A 282 -7.94 -11.67 -0.36
CA ASN A 282 -8.57 -10.97 -1.49
C ASN A 282 -8.46 -11.72 -2.82
N ILE A 283 -8.02 -12.99 -2.87
CA ILE A 283 -7.69 -13.68 -4.15
C ILE A 283 -8.88 -13.67 -5.11
N ILE A 284 -8.93 -12.61 -5.92
CA ILE A 284 -9.51 -12.61 -7.24
C ILE A 284 -8.58 -13.50 -8.03
N ALA A 285 -8.99 -14.73 -8.31
CA ALA A 285 -8.27 -15.65 -9.20
C ALA A 285 -8.32 -15.18 -10.67
N ALA A 286 -8.99 -14.06 -10.97
CA ALA A 286 -9.12 -13.49 -12.30
C ALA A 286 -8.08 -12.38 -12.56
N PRO A 287 -7.50 -12.31 -13.76
CA PRO A 287 -6.73 -11.15 -14.16
C PRO A 287 -7.66 -9.95 -14.17
N ILE A 288 -7.48 -9.02 -13.23
CA ILE A 288 -8.24 -7.78 -13.22
C ILE A 288 -7.99 -7.05 -14.54
N TRP A 289 -6.72 -6.83 -14.94
CA TRP A 289 -6.34 -6.11 -16.16
C TRP A 289 -6.46 -6.92 -17.47
N LYS A 290 -7.63 -7.50 -17.74
CA LYS A 290 -7.93 -8.12 -19.04
C LYS A 290 -8.28 -7.07 -20.09
N SER A 291 -8.94 -5.99 -19.67
CA SER A 291 -9.61 -5.05 -20.57
C SER A 291 -9.01 -3.64 -20.51
N GLN A 292 -8.35 -3.30 -19.40
CA GLN A 292 -7.67 -2.01 -19.22
C GLN A 292 -6.22 -2.18 -18.76
N PRO A 293 -5.31 -1.27 -19.14
CA PRO A 293 -3.97 -1.23 -18.59
C PRO A 293 -3.98 -0.91 -17.08
N ALA A 294 -2.98 -1.40 -16.36
CA ALA A 294 -2.80 -1.10 -14.94
C ALA A 294 -2.18 0.28 -14.67
N PHE A 295 -1.94 1.08 -15.69
CA PHE A 295 -1.30 2.39 -15.61
C PHE A 295 -2.23 3.49 -16.12
N VAL A 296 -2.08 4.69 -15.57
CA VAL A 296 -2.87 5.88 -15.96
C VAL A 296 -2.29 6.54 -17.21
N ASP A 297 -0.96 6.64 -17.28
CA ASP A 297 -0.22 7.27 -18.38
C ASP A 297 1.20 6.68 -18.46
N PRO A 298 2.00 7.02 -19.50
CA PRO A 298 3.35 6.46 -19.66
C PRO A 298 4.29 6.72 -18.48
N LEU A 299 4.14 7.83 -17.74
CA LEU A 299 4.97 8.11 -16.58
C LEU A 299 4.60 7.20 -15.39
N ASP A 300 3.31 6.89 -15.22
CA ASP A 300 2.84 5.90 -14.25
C ASP A 300 3.37 4.50 -14.57
N ALA A 301 3.33 4.10 -15.85
CA ALA A 301 3.90 2.83 -16.32
C ALA A 301 5.39 2.71 -15.96
N ARG A 302 6.18 3.73 -16.28
CA ARG A 302 7.61 3.78 -15.91
C ARG A 302 7.82 3.67 -14.40
N MET A 303 7.03 4.40 -13.61
CA MET A 303 7.13 4.39 -12.16
C MET A 303 6.85 3.02 -11.55
N ILE A 304 5.87 2.28 -12.08
CA ILE A 304 5.58 0.91 -11.65
C ILE A 304 6.76 -0.02 -11.96
N LEU A 305 7.31 0.05 -13.18
CA LEU A 305 8.45 -0.78 -13.60
C LEU A 305 9.72 -0.47 -12.79
N GLU A 306 10.03 0.81 -12.57
CA GLU A 306 11.16 1.24 -11.74
C GLU A 306 11.02 0.78 -10.28
N SER A 307 9.82 0.93 -9.71
CA SER A 307 9.55 0.51 -8.33
C SER A 307 9.66 -1.01 -8.19
N PHE A 308 9.21 -1.76 -9.19
CA PHE A 308 9.39 -3.21 -9.25
C PHE A 308 10.87 -3.60 -9.29
N ALA A 309 11.65 -3.03 -10.20
CA ALA A 309 13.08 -3.31 -10.29
C ALA A 309 13.78 -3.00 -8.95
N ARG A 310 13.47 -1.86 -8.33
CA ARG A 310 14.00 -1.48 -7.01
C ARG A 310 13.59 -2.45 -5.90
N TYR A 311 12.36 -2.95 -5.92
CA TYR A 311 11.88 -3.93 -4.95
C TYR A 311 12.68 -5.23 -5.02
N TYR A 312 13.03 -5.68 -6.23
CA TYR A 312 13.80 -6.90 -6.50
C TYR A 312 15.31 -6.70 -6.68
N SER A 313 15.85 -5.51 -6.43
CA SER A 313 17.30 -5.28 -6.47
C SER A 313 17.96 -5.43 -5.10
N LYS A 314 17.22 -5.77 -4.04
CA LYS A 314 17.71 -5.91 -2.66
C LYS A 314 17.58 -7.37 -2.15
N PRO A 315 18.58 -8.25 -2.37
CA PRO A 315 18.49 -9.69 -2.08
C PRO A 315 18.24 -10.06 -0.62
N THR A 316 18.75 -9.25 0.31
CA THR A 316 18.68 -9.49 1.76
C THR A 316 17.28 -9.26 2.37
N GLU A 317 16.25 -9.02 1.56
CA GLU A 317 14.89 -8.72 2.03
C GLU A 317 13.84 -9.79 1.68
N TRP A 318 14.24 -10.95 1.15
CA TRP A 318 13.37 -11.86 0.40
C TRP A 318 12.83 -13.09 1.16
N HIS A 319 12.60 -12.98 2.47
CA HIS A 319 12.30 -14.15 3.31
C HIS A 319 10.90 -14.78 3.14
N SER A 320 10.09 -14.40 2.14
CA SER A 320 8.78 -15.05 1.94
C SER A 320 8.37 -15.15 0.46
N VAL A 321 8.08 -16.39 0.07
CA VAL A 321 8.02 -16.93 -1.30
C VAL A 321 6.72 -16.58 -2.05
N GLU A 322 5.68 -16.12 -1.36
CA GLU A 322 4.32 -16.02 -1.92
C GLU A 322 4.00 -14.67 -2.58
N GLY A 323 4.76 -13.61 -2.27
CA GLY A 323 4.57 -12.26 -2.82
C GLY A 323 4.87 -12.02 -4.31
N PRO A 324 5.71 -12.80 -5.04
CA PRO A 324 6.18 -12.31 -6.33
C PRO A 324 5.16 -12.39 -7.46
N MET A 325 4.28 -13.40 -7.46
CA MET A 325 3.38 -13.70 -8.59
C MET A 325 2.53 -12.51 -8.99
N VAL A 326 1.94 -11.86 -7.99
CA VAL A 326 0.95 -10.82 -8.19
C VAL A 326 1.59 -9.51 -8.67
N LEU A 327 2.84 -9.24 -8.27
CA LEU A 327 3.60 -8.09 -8.75
C LEU A 327 4.00 -8.24 -10.23
N PHE A 328 4.29 -9.46 -10.69
CA PHE A 328 4.54 -9.71 -12.11
C PHE A 328 3.30 -9.48 -12.98
N ALA A 329 2.12 -9.82 -12.47
CA ALA A 329 0.87 -9.54 -13.16
C ALA A 329 0.65 -8.03 -13.32
N LEU A 330 0.92 -7.26 -12.26
CA LEU A 330 0.91 -5.79 -12.31
C LEU A 330 1.90 -5.27 -13.37
N VAL A 331 3.17 -5.68 -13.30
CA VAL A 331 4.20 -5.26 -14.27
C VAL A 331 3.78 -5.55 -15.71
N ARG A 332 3.29 -6.77 -16.00
CA ARG A 332 2.81 -7.14 -17.34
C ARG A 332 1.68 -6.24 -17.81
N ALA A 333 0.77 -5.86 -16.92
CA ALA A 333 -0.32 -4.95 -17.21
C ALA A 333 0.11 -3.46 -17.26
N SER A 334 1.34 -3.17 -16.84
CA SER A 334 1.95 -1.83 -16.81
C SER A 334 2.96 -1.56 -17.92
N ILE A 335 3.13 -2.46 -18.89
CA ILE A 335 4.06 -2.26 -20.01
C ILE A 335 3.43 -1.31 -21.03
N ASP A 336 4.08 -0.16 -21.24
CA ASP A 336 3.75 0.86 -22.23
C ASP A 336 4.88 0.96 -23.26
N PRO A 337 4.63 1.32 -24.53
CA PRO A 337 5.69 1.53 -25.51
C PRO A 337 6.84 2.45 -25.02
N GLN A 338 6.55 3.49 -24.25
CA GLN A 338 7.54 4.44 -23.74
C GLN A 338 8.24 3.98 -22.44
N SER A 339 7.89 2.80 -21.91
CA SER A 339 8.55 2.19 -20.75
C SER A 339 9.35 0.93 -21.10
N GLN A 340 9.42 0.57 -22.40
CA GLN A 340 10.08 -0.65 -22.86
C GLN A 340 11.59 -0.69 -22.55
N ASP A 341 12.25 0.47 -22.49
CA ASP A 341 13.66 0.62 -22.10
C ASP A 341 13.96 0.11 -20.68
N LEU A 342 12.94 0.02 -19.82
CA LEU A 342 13.06 -0.50 -18.45
C LEU A 342 12.90 -2.02 -18.36
N LEU A 343 12.37 -2.68 -19.39
CA LEU A 343 12.12 -4.12 -19.39
C LEU A 343 13.38 -4.98 -19.16
N PRO A 344 14.57 -4.65 -19.74
CA PRO A 344 15.79 -5.39 -19.44
C PRO A 344 16.14 -5.38 -17.94
N GLU A 345 15.95 -4.26 -17.26
CA GLU A 345 16.22 -4.14 -15.81
C GLU A 345 15.19 -4.90 -14.98
N VAL A 346 13.91 -4.81 -15.35
CA VAL A 346 12.83 -5.58 -14.72
C VAL A 346 13.09 -7.09 -14.82
N ILE A 347 13.47 -7.57 -16.00
CA ILE A 347 13.78 -8.98 -16.24
C ILE A 347 15.04 -9.39 -15.48
N ARG A 348 16.08 -8.54 -15.45
CA ARG A 348 17.29 -8.78 -14.67
C ARG A 348 16.97 -8.99 -13.20
N SER A 349 16.27 -8.04 -12.59
CA SER A 349 15.86 -8.09 -11.18
C SER A 349 15.01 -9.32 -10.87
N ALA A 350 14.13 -9.73 -11.80
CA ALA A 350 13.33 -10.94 -11.66
C ALA A 350 14.15 -12.23 -11.69
N ILE A 351 15.16 -12.32 -12.55
CA ILE A 351 16.07 -13.47 -12.65
C ILE A 351 16.96 -13.54 -11.40
N ASP A 352 17.50 -12.40 -10.95
CA ASP A 352 18.34 -12.32 -9.75
C ASP A 352 17.57 -12.75 -8.49
N TYR A 353 16.29 -12.35 -8.43
CA TYR A 353 15.35 -12.85 -7.42
C TYR A 353 15.22 -14.37 -7.47
N ALA A 354 14.96 -14.92 -8.65
CA ALA A 354 14.80 -16.37 -8.81
C ALA A 354 16.08 -17.13 -8.41
N TRP A 355 17.26 -16.61 -8.74
CA TRP A 355 18.54 -17.18 -8.31
C TRP A 355 18.69 -17.23 -6.80
N THR A 356 18.44 -16.11 -6.12
CA THR A 356 18.57 -16.06 -4.66
C THR A 356 17.57 -16.99 -3.98
N MET A 357 16.38 -17.18 -4.56
CA MET A 357 15.41 -18.14 -4.08
C MET A 357 15.87 -19.60 -4.21
N ILE A 358 16.53 -19.97 -5.31
CA ILE A 358 17.08 -21.33 -5.50
C ILE A 358 18.28 -21.57 -4.59
N LEU A 359 19.16 -20.58 -4.47
CA LEU A 359 20.42 -20.69 -3.72
C LEU A 359 20.20 -20.53 -2.21
N GLY A 360 19.11 -19.91 -1.78
CA GLY A 360 18.74 -19.76 -0.39
C GLY A 360 18.34 -21.09 0.28
N ASP A 361 18.48 -21.15 1.60
CA ASP A 361 18.20 -22.34 2.44
C ASP A 361 16.69 -22.59 2.64
N HIS A 362 15.89 -22.32 1.61
CA HIS A 362 14.45 -22.51 1.65
C HIS A 362 14.10 -23.97 1.36
N ALA A 363 13.28 -24.56 2.22
CA ALA A 363 12.90 -25.97 2.16
C ALA A 363 12.49 -26.41 0.73
N LYS A 364 13.05 -27.52 0.25
CA LYS A 364 12.83 -28.11 -1.10
C LYS A 364 11.36 -28.17 -1.55
N ASN A 365 10.41 -28.27 -0.61
CA ASN A 365 8.97 -28.31 -0.89
C ASN A 365 8.42 -26.95 -1.37
N VAL A 366 8.98 -25.84 -0.88
CA VAL A 366 8.60 -24.48 -1.30
C VAL A 366 9.10 -24.20 -2.72
N ILE A 367 10.25 -24.77 -3.07
CA ILE A 367 10.83 -24.66 -4.41
C ILE A 367 9.91 -25.33 -5.44
N LEU A 368 9.36 -26.53 -5.18
CA LEU A 368 8.51 -27.26 -6.14
C LEU A 368 7.23 -26.50 -6.55
N THR A 369 6.49 -25.96 -5.58
CA THR A 369 5.28 -25.14 -5.84
C THR A 369 5.63 -23.83 -6.55
N PHE A 370 6.85 -23.34 -6.33
CA PHE A 370 7.39 -22.17 -6.99
C PHE A 370 7.77 -22.45 -8.45
N ILE A 371 8.42 -23.58 -8.77
CA ILE A 371 8.81 -23.92 -10.16
C ILE A 371 7.59 -23.95 -11.09
N GLN A 372 6.54 -24.67 -10.67
CA GLN A 372 5.32 -24.85 -11.48
C GLN A 372 4.59 -23.53 -11.75
N ARG A 373 4.60 -22.57 -10.81
CA ARG A 373 3.91 -21.29 -10.96
C ARG A 373 4.78 -20.18 -11.57
N LYS A 374 6.12 -20.30 -11.56
CA LYS A 374 7.03 -19.18 -11.90
C LYS A 374 7.70 -19.26 -13.26
N ILE A 375 7.77 -20.43 -13.90
CA ILE A 375 8.08 -20.48 -15.35
C ILE A 375 7.01 -19.71 -16.13
N ASP A 376 5.75 -19.83 -15.71
CA ASP A 376 4.63 -19.05 -16.25
C ASP A 376 4.83 -17.53 -16.07
N ILE A 377 5.53 -17.08 -15.02
CA ILE A 377 5.83 -15.65 -14.82
C ILE A 377 6.81 -15.12 -15.83
N LEU A 378 7.94 -15.82 -16.02
CA LEU A 378 8.96 -15.37 -16.95
C LEU A 378 8.38 -15.42 -18.36
N TYR A 379 7.56 -16.42 -18.64
CA TYR A 379 6.70 -16.43 -19.83
C TYR A 379 5.72 -15.25 -19.88
N LEU A 380 5.08 -14.86 -18.78
CA LEU A 380 4.20 -13.70 -18.69
C LEU A 380 4.95 -12.37 -18.91
N LEU A 381 6.23 -12.27 -18.55
CA LEU A 381 7.03 -11.09 -18.87
C LEU A 381 7.52 -11.11 -20.33
N ILE A 382 7.82 -12.29 -20.88
CA ILE A 382 8.40 -12.45 -22.22
C ILE A 382 7.33 -12.41 -23.33
N LYS A 383 6.09 -12.80 -23.02
CA LYS A 383 4.97 -12.77 -23.97
C LYS A 383 4.41 -11.35 -24.05
N PRO A 384 4.48 -10.68 -25.22
CA PRO A 384 3.85 -9.38 -25.41
C PRO A 384 2.38 -9.44 -24.97
N ASN A 385 1.94 -8.45 -24.21
CA ASN A 385 0.52 -8.33 -23.90
C ASN A 385 -0.21 -7.60 -25.03
N TYR A 386 -1.54 -7.71 -25.09
CA TYR A 386 -2.34 -7.05 -26.13
C TYR A 386 -2.03 -5.54 -26.26
N TYR A 387 -1.72 -4.89 -25.13
CA TYR A 387 -1.43 -3.46 -25.03
C TYR A 387 0.02 -3.06 -25.34
N SER A 388 1.00 -3.96 -25.19
CA SER A 388 2.42 -3.58 -25.28
C SER A 388 2.93 -3.44 -26.72
N GLY A 389 2.12 -3.82 -27.72
CA GLY A 389 2.58 -3.94 -29.10
C GLY A 389 3.75 -4.91 -29.27
N ILE A 390 4.38 -4.90 -30.45
CA ILE A 390 5.64 -5.62 -30.68
C ILE A 390 6.75 -4.83 -29.99
N TRP A 391 7.57 -5.50 -29.20
CA TRP A 391 8.72 -4.87 -28.56
C TRP A 391 9.73 -4.32 -29.56
N GLU A 392 10.30 -3.16 -29.25
CA GLU A 392 11.33 -2.55 -30.07
C GLU A 392 12.51 -3.53 -30.28
N PRO A 393 13.11 -3.58 -31.47
CA PRO A 393 14.25 -4.47 -31.75
C PRO A 393 15.42 -4.26 -30.76
N SER A 394 15.68 -3.01 -30.38
CA SER A 394 16.67 -2.61 -29.37
C SER A 394 16.38 -3.27 -28.02
N THR A 395 15.16 -3.11 -27.51
CA THR A 395 14.68 -3.71 -26.27
C THR A 395 14.79 -5.22 -26.30
N ARG A 396 14.36 -5.86 -27.40
CA ARG A 396 14.48 -7.32 -27.57
C ARG A 396 15.94 -7.79 -27.47
N SER A 397 16.85 -7.09 -28.14
CA SER A 397 18.28 -7.41 -28.09
C SER A 397 18.83 -7.30 -26.66
N GLN A 398 18.47 -6.23 -25.93
CA GLN A 398 18.91 -6.04 -24.55
C GLN A 398 18.33 -7.10 -23.60
N ILE A 399 17.08 -7.50 -23.78
CA ILE A 399 16.46 -8.59 -23.01
C ILE A 399 17.21 -9.91 -23.27
N LEU A 400 17.52 -10.24 -24.52
CA LEU A 400 18.29 -11.44 -24.86
C LEU A 400 19.69 -11.40 -24.22
N ASP A 401 20.33 -10.23 -24.18
CA ASP A 401 21.60 -10.05 -23.49
C ASP A 401 21.48 -10.27 -21.98
N VAL A 402 20.41 -9.80 -21.34
CA VAL A 402 20.13 -10.06 -19.92
C VAL A 402 19.92 -11.54 -19.65
N ILE A 403 19.08 -12.21 -20.45
CA ILE A 403 18.81 -13.66 -20.35
C ILE A 403 20.12 -14.46 -20.44
N ARG A 404 21.00 -14.09 -21.37
CA ARG A 404 22.31 -14.72 -21.54
C ARG A 404 23.23 -14.45 -20.36
N LYS A 405 23.36 -13.18 -19.93
CA LYS A 405 24.29 -12.77 -18.87
C LYS A 405 23.90 -13.27 -17.48
N GLN A 406 22.59 -13.39 -17.21
CA GLN A 406 22.09 -13.92 -15.93
C GLN A 406 21.90 -15.44 -15.93
N GLU A 407 22.53 -16.15 -16.87
CA GLU A 407 22.56 -17.61 -16.94
C GLU A 407 21.15 -18.23 -16.83
N PHE A 408 20.16 -17.60 -17.46
CA PHE A 408 18.76 -17.97 -17.28
C PHE A 408 18.47 -19.43 -17.66
N LEU A 409 19.15 -19.96 -18.67
CA LEU A 409 19.01 -21.37 -19.06
C LEU A 409 19.53 -22.32 -17.97
N ASP A 410 20.60 -21.94 -17.25
CA ASP A 410 21.13 -22.71 -16.14
C ASP A 410 20.20 -22.64 -14.93
N LEU A 411 19.58 -21.48 -14.69
CA LEU A 411 18.50 -21.33 -13.72
C LEU A 411 17.35 -22.30 -14.02
N VAL A 412 16.88 -22.33 -15.27
CA VAL A 412 15.82 -23.25 -15.73
C VAL A 412 16.25 -24.70 -15.60
N ALA A 413 17.48 -25.05 -15.98
CA ALA A 413 18.00 -26.39 -15.84
C ALA A 413 18.03 -26.83 -14.36
N ARG A 414 18.50 -25.96 -13.45
CA ARG A 414 18.48 -26.22 -12.00
C ARG A 414 17.06 -26.40 -11.49
N PHE A 415 16.12 -25.55 -11.91
CA PHE A 415 14.70 -25.77 -11.59
C PHE A 415 14.23 -27.15 -12.04
N ILE A 416 14.50 -27.56 -13.28
CA ILE A 416 14.11 -28.89 -13.78
C ILE A 416 14.72 -30.01 -12.94
N THR A 417 16.00 -29.91 -12.53
CA THR A 417 16.63 -30.93 -11.67
C THR A 417 16.02 -31.03 -10.27
N LEU A 418 15.39 -29.95 -9.80
CA LEU A 418 14.71 -29.91 -8.50
C LEU A 418 13.28 -30.49 -8.57
N LEU A 419 12.68 -30.59 -9.77
CA LEU A 419 11.42 -31.31 -9.98
C LEU A 419 11.64 -32.80 -9.76
N LYS A 420 11.14 -33.35 -8.64
CA LYS A 420 11.11 -34.81 -8.47
C LYS A 420 10.19 -35.41 -9.55
N PRO A 421 10.62 -36.47 -10.27
CA PRO A 421 9.69 -37.21 -11.11
C PRO A 421 8.56 -37.72 -10.22
N ALA A 422 7.32 -37.54 -10.66
CA ALA A 422 6.17 -38.14 -10.00
C ALA A 422 6.47 -39.64 -9.87
N ALA A 423 6.48 -40.16 -8.64
CA ALA A 423 6.56 -41.60 -8.45
C ALA A 423 5.37 -42.18 -9.21
N THR A 424 5.64 -42.88 -10.31
CA THR A 424 4.64 -43.68 -11.00
C THR A 424 4.14 -44.68 -9.97
N THR A 425 2.95 -44.42 -9.42
CA THR A 425 2.16 -45.41 -8.70
C THR A 425 1.91 -46.53 -9.70
N ASN A 426 2.79 -47.53 -9.69
CA ASN A 426 2.60 -48.73 -10.48
C ASN A 426 1.32 -49.38 -9.96
N ALA A 427 0.28 -49.28 -10.78
CA ALA A 427 -0.85 -50.17 -10.75
C ALA A 427 -0.35 -51.58 -11.14
N SER A 428 -0.01 -52.35 -10.11
CA SER A 428 0.06 -53.81 -10.10
C SER A 428 -0.23 -54.16 -8.65
N GLU A 429 -1.45 -54.54 -8.29
CA GLU A 429 -1.95 -55.89 -8.53
C GLU A 429 -3.48 -55.91 -8.71
N VAL A 430 -3.91 -56.23 -9.93
CA VAL A 430 -5.06 -57.12 -10.14
C VAL A 430 -4.46 -58.35 -10.83
N GLY A 431 -4.51 -59.51 -10.18
CA GLY A 431 -4.25 -60.78 -10.87
C GLY A 431 -3.63 -61.89 -10.05
N SER A 432 -4.31 -62.36 -8.99
CA SER A 432 -4.49 -63.80 -8.74
C SER A 432 -5.65 -64.03 -7.77
#